data_AF-A0A2K9E1V0-F1
#
_entry.id   AF-A0A2K9E1V0-F1
#
_cell.length_a   1.000
_cell.length_b   1.000
_cell.length_c   1.000
_cell.angle_alpha   90.00
_cell.angle_beta   90.00
_cell.angle_gamma   90.00
#
_symmetry.space_group_name_H-M   'P 1'
#
loop_
_entity.id
_entity.type
_entity.pdbx_description
1 polymer ?
#
loop_
_entity_poly.entity_id
_entity_poly.type
_entity_poly.pdbx_seq_one_letter_code
_entity_poly.pdbx_strand_id
1 'polypeptide(L)' 'MNQIETNEYWKDILEKFSKYEGTISGFCREYDVNIHRLYYQRKKLRKKNESIFDSVNLL' A
#
# COMPACT_ATOMS: atom_id res chain seq x y z
N MET A 1 -6.36 9.02 -15.58
CA MET A 1 -6.35 7.66 -16.14
C MET A 1 -7.34 6.80 -15.37
N ASN A 2 -8.17 6.00 -16.06
CA ASN A 2 -9.08 5.03 -15.41
C ASN A 2 -8.37 3.68 -15.29
N GLN A 3 -7.30 3.62 -14.48
CA GLN A 3 -6.71 2.34 -14.13
C GLN A 3 -7.69 1.63 -13.18
N ILE A 4 -8.04 0.38 -13.48
CA ILE A 4 -8.90 -0.42 -12.63
C ILE A 4 -8.07 -0.83 -11.42
N GLU A 5 -8.32 -0.17 -10.29
CA GLU A 5 -7.62 -0.37 -9.03
C GLU A 5 -8.11 -1.63 -8.30
N THR A 6 -7.76 -2.81 -8.83
CA THR A 6 -8.05 -4.10 -8.20
C THR A 6 -7.18 -4.34 -6.97
N ASN A 7 -7.54 -5.35 -6.16
CA ASN A 7 -6.70 -5.78 -5.04
C ASN A 7 -5.31 -6.28 -5.50
N GLU A 8 -5.23 -6.90 -6.68
CA GLU A 8 -3.97 -7.39 -7.25
C GLU A 8 -3.09 -6.23 -7.71
N TYR A 9 -3.67 -5.21 -8.35
CA TYR A 9 -2.96 -3.98 -8.68
C TYR A 9 -2.33 -3.37 -7.43
N TRP A 10 -3.11 -3.19 -6.36
CA TRP A 10 -2.60 -2.60 -5.13
C TRP A 10 -1.56 -3.47 -4.43
N LYS A 11 -1.66 -4.80 -4.54
CA LYS A 11 -0.64 -5.72 -4.02
C LYS A 11 0.69 -5.53 -4.74
N ASP A 12 0.68 -5.48 -6.07
CA ASP A 12 1.87 -5.23 -6.90
C ASP A 12 2.49 -3.86 -6.62
N ILE A 13 1.66 -2.80 -6.56
CA ILE A 13 2.14 -1.44 -6.24
C ILE A 13 2.79 -1.38 -4.86
N LEU A 14 2.20 -2.02 -3.85
CA LEU A 14 2.74 -2.02 -2.49
C LEU A 14 4.04 -2.84 -2.39
N GLU A 15 4.17 -3.92 -3.15
CA GLU A 15 5.41 -4.70 -3.24
C GLU A 15 6.52 -3.94 -3.96
N LYS A 16 6.21 -3.26 -5.07
CA LYS A 16 7.17 -2.37 -5.74
C LYS A 16 7.59 -1.23 -4.83
N PHE A 17 6.64 -0.63 -4.11
CA PHE A 17 6.93 0.44 -3.17
C PHE A 17 7.84 0.00 -2.01
N SER A 18 7.69 -1.23 -1.50
CA SER A 18 8.53 -1.71 -0.39
C SER A 18 10.00 -1.93 -0.78
N LYS A 19 10.29 -2.10 -2.07
CA LYS A 19 11.64 -2.27 -2.64
C LYS A 19 12.20 -0.96 -3.21
N TYR A 20 11.42 0.12 -3.22
CA TYR A 20 11.82 1.37 -3.85
C TYR A 20 12.77 2.17 -2.96
N GLU A 21 14.00 2.39 -3.43
CA GLU A 21 15.01 3.20 -2.76
C GLU A 21 14.78 4.69 -3.05
N GLY A 22 13.73 5.26 -2.48
CA GLY A 22 13.39 6.66 -2.70
C GLY A 22 12.24 7.17 -1.86
N THR A 23 11.74 8.34 -2.23
CA THR A 23 10.59 8.95 -1.55
C THR A 23 9.27 8.45 -2.12
N ILE A 24 8.21 8.50 -1.30
CA ILE A 24 6.85 8.21 -1.77
C ILE A 24 6.43 9.07 -2.96
N SER A 25 6.82 10.34 -2.97
CA SER A 25 6.54 11.25 -4.08
C SER A 25 7.32 10.88 -5.34
N GLY A 26 8.56 10.41 -5.21
CA GLY A 26 9.37 9.90 -6.32
C GLY A 26 8.72 8.68 -6.95
N PHE A 27 8.37 7.69 -6.13
CA PHE A 27 7.65 6.49 -6.58
C PHE A 27 6.33 6.84 -7.28
N CYS A 28 5.52 7.72 -6.69
CA CYS A 28 4.25 8.12 -7.26
C CYS A 28 4.40 8.78 -8.63
N ARG A 29 5.47 9.54 -8.85
CA ARG A 29 5.78 10.14 -10.17
C ARG A 29 6.25 9.08 -11.17
N GLU A 30 7.10 8.15 -10.75
CA GLU A 30 7.68 7.13 -11.62
C GLU A 30 6.67 6.08 -12.08
N TYR A 31 5.77 5.67 -11.19
CA TYR A 31 4.78 4.61 -11.46
C TYR A 31 3.37 5.16 -11.75
N ASP A 32 3.21 6.48 -11.92
CA ASP A 32 1.93 7.18 -12.11
C ASP A 32 0.85 6.78 -11.08
N VAL A 33 1.26 6.73 -9.82
CA VAL A 33 0.37 6.35 -8.70
C VAL A 33 -0.07 7.61 -7.98
N ASN A 34 -1.37 7.70 -7.67
CA ASN A 34 -1.86 8.78 -6.84
C ASN A 34 -1.38 8.63 -5.38
N ILE A 35 -0.70 9.65 -4.86
CA ILE A 35 -0.11 9.65 -3.53
C ILE A 35 -1.13 9.43 -2.40
N HIS A 36 -2.31 10.05 -2.48
CA HIS A 36 -3.35 9.90 -1.45
C HIS A 36 -3.90 8.47 -1.43
N ARG A 37 -4.05 7.85 -2.60
CA ARG A 37 -4.50 6.46 -2.71
C ARG A 37 -3.45 5.50 -2.16
N LEU A 38 -2.16 5.71 -2.47
CA LEU A 38 -1.08 4.90 -1.89
C LEU A 38 -1.04 5.02 -0.35
N TYR A 39 -1.20 6.23 0.20
CA TYR A 39 -1.31 6.43 1.64
C TYR A 39 -2.49 5.67 2.26
N TYR A 40 -3.66 5.74 1.63
CA TYR A 40 -4.85 5.04 2.10
C TYR A 40 -4.62 3.52 2.15
N GLN A 41 -4.04 2.95 1.10
CA GLN A 41 -3.77 1.51 1.02
C GLN A 41 -2.73 1.05 2.04
N ARG A 42 -1.67 1.84 2.26
CA ARG A 42 -0.70 1.59 3.33
C ARG A 42 -1.37 1.58 4.71
N LYS A 43 -2.25 2.56 4.99
CA LYS A 43 -2.99 2.62 6.25
C LYS A 43 -3.95 1.44 6.41
N LYS A 44 -4.62 1.03 5.33
CA LYS A 44 -5.52 -0.14 5.30
C LYS A 44 -4.76 -1.43 5.62
N LEU A 45 -3.59 -1.64 5.03
CA LEU A 45 -2.71 -2.78 5.35
C LEU A 45 -2.28 -2.79 6.82
N ARG A 46 -1.86 -1.62 7.34
CA ARG A 46 -1.44 -1.53 8.75
C ARG A 46 -2.56 -1.91 9.70
N LYS A 47 -3.78 -1.38 9.49
CA LYS A 47 -4.96 -1.74 10.28
C LYS A 47 -5.29 -3.23 10.20
N LYS A 48 -5.13 -3.86 9.03
CA LYS A 48 -5.33 -5.31 8.88
C LYS A 48 -4.31 -6.08 9.72
N ASN A 49 -3.05 -5.66 9.72
CA ASN A 49 -2.00 -6.31 10.50
C ASN A 49 -2.15 -6.07 12.01
N GLU A 50 -2.53 -4.86 12.43
CA GLU A 50 -2.87 -4.54 13.83
C GLU A 50 -4.03 -5.41 14.33
N SER A 51 -5.11 -5.52 13.54
CA SER A 51 -6.26 -6.39 13.86
C SER A 51 -5.88 -7.87 13.97
N ILE A 52 -4.92 -8.35 13.18
CA ILE A 52 -4.40 -9.73 13.29
C ILE A 52 -3.57 -9.87 14.57
N PHE A 53 -2.73 -8.88 14.88
CA PHE A 53 -1.86 -8.90 16.06
C PHE A 53 -2.67 -8.88 17.37
N ASP A 54 -3.71 -8.05 17.45
CA ASP A 54 -4.62 -8.01 18.61
C ASP A 54 -5.38 -9.34 18.79
N SER A 55 -5.62 -10.07 17.70
CA SER A 55 -6.27 -11.38 17.74
C SER A 55 -5.33 -12.50 18.21
N VAL A 56 -4.01 -12.34 18.04
CA VAL A 56 -2.99 -13.30 18.50
C VAL A 56 -2.65 -13.10 19.98
N ASN A 57 -2.94 -11.92 20.55
CA ASN A 57 -2.69 -11.59 21.96
C ASN A 57 -3.83 -12.00 22.91
N LEU A 58 -4.82 -12.75 22.42
CA LEU A 58 -5.96 -13.29 23.20
C LEU A 58 -5.90 -14.82 23.37
N LEU A 59 -4.75 -15.45 23.10
CA LEU A 59 -4.45 -16.86 23.39
C LEU A 59 -3.33 -16.94 24.44
#